data_AF-A0A535TFA0-F1
#
_entry.id   AF-A0A535TFA0-F1
#
_cell.length_a   1.000
_cell.length_b   1.000
_cell.length_c   1.000
_cell.angle_alpha   90.00
_cell.angle_beta   90.00
_cell.angle_gamma   90.00
#
_symmetry.space_group_name_H-M   'P 1'
#
loop_
_entity.id
_entity.type
_entity.pdbx_description
1 polymer ?
#
loop_
_entity_poly.entity_id
_entity_poly.type
_entity_poly.pdbx_seq_one_letter_code
_entity_poly.pdbx_strand_id
1 'polypeptide(L)'
;VGAFADPLPPGPRPLTKRISEQPTPQYTWLANLYGGPAVSVPCGFTSEGLPVGLQLMGRPHDDATVLGAAHAYEQAARWRDMHPPRWP
;
A
#
# COMPACT_ATOMS: atom_id res chain seq x y z
N VAL A 1 -9.62 7.07 7.00
CA VAL A 1 -8.32 7.14 6.30
C VAL A 1 -7.25 6.80 7.33
N GLY A 2 -6.45 5.77 7.09
CA GLY A 2 -5.39 5.36 8.01
C GLY A 2 -4.13 5.15 7.19
N ALA A 3 -3.07 5.89 7.49
CA ALA A 3 -1.75 5.68 6.93
C ALA A 3 -0.88 5.10 8.03
N PHE A 4 -0.40 3.87 7.86
CA PHE A 4 0.58 3.26 8.76
C PHE A 4 1.58 2.47 7.91
N ALA A 5 2.83 2.87 7.97
CA ALA A 5 3.94 2.13 7.37
C ALA A 5 4.27 0.95 8.29
N ASP A 6 4.08 -0.28 7.83
CA ASP A 6 4.66 -1.43 8.52
C ASP A 6 6.11 -1.56 8.03
N PRO A 7 7.13 -1.30 8.87
CA PRO A 7 8.52 -1.47 8.46
C PRO A 7 8.75 -2.95 8.14
N LEU A 8 9.18 -3.25 6.92
CA LEU A 8 9.55 -4.60 6.52
C LEU A 8 10.63 -5.12 7.48
N PRO A 9 10.47 -6.31 8.09
CA PRO A 9 11.50 -6.84 8.98
C PRO A 9 12.82 -7.02 8.22
N PRO A 10 13.97 -6.65 8.82
CA PRO A 10 15.26 -6.83 8.18
C PRO A 10 15.59 -8.33 8.05
N GLY A 11 15.84 -8.78 6.82
CA GLY A 11 16.30 -10.14 6.53
C GLY A 11 15.73 -10.73 5.23
N PRO A 12 16.29 -11.84 4.73
CA PRO A 12 15.74 -12.54 3.56
C PRO A 12 14.32 -12.99 3.89
N ARG A 13 13.35 -12.73 3.01
CA ARG A 13 12.02 -13.34 3.14
C ARG A 13 12.20 -14.85 2.99
N PRO A 14 12.00 -15.66 4.05
CA PRO A 14 12.03 -17.10 3.88
C PRO A 14 10.88 -17.48 2.94
N LEU A 15 11.20 -17.88 1.71
CA LEU A 15 10.25 -18.40 0.71
C LEU A 15 9.52 -19.67 1.22
N THR A 16 9.98 -20.23 2.33
CA THR A 16 9.54 -21.50 2.93
C THR A 16 8.71 -21.34 4.19
N LYS A 17 8.47 -20.13 4.72
CA LYS A 17 7.59 -19.98 5.88
C LYS A 17 6.15 -20.31 5.49
N ARG A 18 5.47 -21.13 6.29
CA ARG A 18 4.04 -21.39 6.09
C ARG A 18 3.27 -20.07 6.18
N ILE A 19 2.21 -19.94 5.38
CA ILE A 19 1.34 -18.74 5.38
C ILE A 19 0.82 -18.44 6.80
N SER A 20 0.61 -19.47 7.63
CA SER A 20 0.21 -19.35 9.05
C SER A 20 1.28 -18.75 9.97
N GLU A 21 2.54 -18.74 9.56
CA GLU A 21 3.71 -18.26 10.31
C GLU A 21 4.17 -16.88 9.83
N GLN A 22 3.50 -16.33 8.81
CA GLN A 22 3.72 -14.97 8.37
C GLN A 22 2.84 -14.03 9.20
N PRO A 23 3.35 -12.85 9.60
CA PRO A 23 2.51 -11.82 10.17
C PRO A 23 1.35 -11.60 9.20
N THR A 24 0.12 -11.68 9.70
CA THR A 24 -1.07 -11.46 8.89
C THR A 24 -0.95 -10.08 8.26
N PRO A 25 -1.29 -9.93 6.96
CA PRO A 25 -1.21 -8.63 6.30
C PRO A 25 -2.21 -7.71 6.99
N GLN A 26 -1.72 -6.84 7.89
CA GLN A 26 -2.51 -6.21 8.97
C GLN A 26 -3.70 -5.40 8.46
N TYR A 27 -3.60 -4.85 7.25
CA TYR A 27 -4.60 -3.94 6.67
C TYR A 27 -5.21 -4.47 5.38
N THR A 28 -4.42 -5.12 4.51
CA THR A 28 -4.90 -5.64 3.23
C THR A 28 -5.92 -6.77 3.39
N TRP A 29 -5.85 -7.53 4.48
CA TRP A 29 -6.82 -8.60 4.73
C TRP A 29 -8.26 -8.09 4.87
N LEU A 30 -8.44 -6.85 5.34
CA LEU A 30 -9.76 -6.24 5.49
C LEU A 30 -10.43 -6.05 4.12
N ALA A 31 -9.67 -5.74 3.07
CA ALA A 31 -10.21 -5.64 1.71
C ALA A 31 -10.75 -6.99 1.24
N ASN A 32 -10.01 -8.07 1.50
CA ASN A 32 -10.38 -9.43 1.13
C ASN A 32 -11.60 -9.93 1.92
N LEU A 33 -11.66 -9.63 3.22
CA LEU A 33 -12.80 -9.98 4.06
C LEU A 33 -14.06 -9.19 3.66
N TYR A 34 -13.90 -7.90 3.42
CA TYR A 34 -15.01 -7.00 3.09
C TYR A 34 -15.51 -7.19 1.64
N GLY A 35 -14.67 -7.74 0.75
CA GLY A 35 -14.99 -7.96 -0.66
C GLY A 35 -15.16 -6.66 -1.47
N GLY A 36 -14.69 -5.54 -0.91
CA GLY A 36 -14.77 -4.23 -1.54
C GLY A 36 -13.50 -3.86 -2.33
N PRO A 37 -13.60 -2.89 -3.24
CA PRO A 37 -12.46 -2.37 -3.97
C PRO A 37 -11.47 -1.69 -3.04
N ALA A 38 -10.19 -1.97 -3.23
CA ALA A 38 -9.09 -1.34 -2.52
C ALA A 38 -7.92 -1.03 -3.45
N VAL A 39 -7.28 0.12 -3.26
CA VAL A 39 -6.11 0.57 -4.03
C VAL A 39 -5.01 1.03 -3.08
N SER A 40 -3.77 0.75 -3.45
CA SER A 40 -2.59 1.22 -2.72
C SER A 40 -1.89 2.28 -3.57
N VAL A 41 -1.65 3.45 -3.01
CA VAL A 41 -0.91 4.56 -3.65
C VAL A 41 0.30 4.94 -2.78
N PRO A 42 1.45 5.32 -3.36
CA PRO A 42 2.55 5.88 -2.57
C PRO A 42 2.07 7.11 -1.81
N CYS A 43 2.55 7.36 -0.59
CA CYS A 43 2.17 8.56 0.17
C CYS A 43 3.35 9.36 0.71
N GLY A 44 4.56 9.02 0.27
CA GLY A 44 5.80 9.67 0.68
C GLY A 44 6.86 8.67 1.09
N PHE A 45 7.87 9.16 1.79
CA PHE A 45 8.98 8.37 2.29
C PHE A 45 9.12 8.56 3.80
N THR A 46 9.61 7.53 4.48
CA THR A 46 10.03 7.66 5.88
C THR A 46 11.28 8.56 5.96
N SER A 47 11.65 8.97 7.18
CA SER A 47 12.91 9.69 7.43
C SER A 47 14.16 8.91 6.98
N GLU A 48 14.04 7.60 6.82
CA GLU A 48 15.08 6.69 6.36
C GLU A 48 15.06 6.49 4.83
N GLY A 49 14.17 7.20 4.11
CA GLY A 49 14.08 7.11 2.65
C GLY A 49 13.37 5.86 2.14
N LEU A 50 12.59 5.17 2.98
CA LEU A 50 11.79 4.01 2.56
C LEU A 50 10.40 4.46 2.07
N PRO A 51 9.89 3.92 0.95
CA PRO A 51 8.58 4.31 0.42
C PRO A 51 7.47 3.85 1.37
N VAL A 52 6.51 4.75 1.62
CA VAL A 52 5.30 4.47 2.39
C VAL A 52 4.11 4.42 1.43
N GLY A 53 3.21 3.45 1.64
CA GLY A 53 1.95 3.32 0.91
C GLY A 53 0.74 3.71 1.75
N LEU A 54 -0.26 4.28 1.10
CA LEU A 54 -1.59 4.55 1.62
C LEU A 54 -2.60 3.61 0.95
N GLN A 55 -3.40 2.91 1.75
CA GLN A 55 -4.50 2.07 1.26
C GLN A 55 -5.83 2.82 1.33
N LEU A 56 -6.50 2.93 0.19
CA LEU A 56 -7.88 3.44 0.08
C LEU A 56 -8.81 2.25 -0.14
N MET A 57 -9.95 2.23 0.54
CA MET A 57 -10.98 1.19 0.43
C MET A 57 -12.35 1.84 0.24
N GLY A 58 -13.13 1.31 -0.70
CA GLY A 58 -14.47 1.79 -1.01
C GLY A 58 -15.56 0.77 -0.74
N ARG A 59 -16.79 1.15 -1.08
CA ARG A 59 -17.96 0.27 -1.00
C ARG A 59 -17.90 -0.82 -2.08
N PRO A 60 -18.53 -1.99 -1.87
CA PRO A 60 -18.58 -3.03 -2.88
C PRO A 60 -19.11 -2.48 -4.22
N HIS A 61 -18.44 -2.85 -5.32
CA HIS A 61 -18.74 -2.42 -6.68
C HIS A 61 -18.58 -0.92 -6.99
N ASP A 62 -17.91 -0.16 -6.11
CA ASP A 62 -17.67 1.28 -6.28
C ASP A 62 -16.20 1.58 -6.66
N ASP A 63 -15.64 0.77 -7.56
CA ASP A 63 -14.25 0.85 -8.03
C ASP A 63 -13.91 2.23 -8.62
N ALA A 64 -14.87 2.83 -9.34
CA ALA A 64 -14.70 4.13 -9.98
C ALA A 64 -14.43 5.24 -8.94
N THR A 65 -15.11 5.20 -7.80
CA THR A 65 -14.88 6.18 -6.72
C THR A 65 -13.51 5.98 -6.08
N VAL A 66 -13.11 4.73 -5.83
CA VAL A 66 -11.81 4.40 -5.24
C VAL A 66 -10.67 4.83 -6.16
N LEU A 67 -10.78 4.54 -7.46
CA LEU A 67 -9.79 4.95 -8.47
C LEU A 67 -9.80 6.46 -8.68
N GLY A 68 -10.98 7.11 -8.67
CA GLY A 68 -11.09 8.57 -8.76
C GLY A 68 -10.43 9.27 -7.58
N ALA A 69 -10.60 8.74 -6.36
CA ALA A 69 -9.94 9.25 -5.17
C ALA A 69 -8.41 9.05 -5.23
N ALA A 70 -7.94 7.88 -5.68
CA ALA A 70 -6.54 7.62 -5.90
C ALA A 70 -5.94 8.58 -6.95
N HIS A 71 -6.65 8.81 -8.06
CA HIS A 71 -6.22 9.74 -9.09
C HIS A 71 -6.16 11.18 -8.59
N ALA A 72 -7.18 11.65 -7.87
CA ALA A 72 -7.19 12.99 -7.27
C ALA A 72 -6.05 13.17 -6.26
N TYR A 73 -5.79 12.15 -5.45
CA TYR A 73 -4.65 12.14 -4.54
C TYR A 73 -3.34 12.20 -5.30
N GLU A 74 -3.19 11.39 -6.35
CA GLU A 74 -2.03 11.43 -7.24
C GLU A 74 -1.83 12.84 -7.77
N GLN A 75 -2.87 13.50 -8.31
CA GLN A 75 -2.80 14.85 -8.89
C GLN A 75 -2.29 15.89 -7.90
N ALA A 76 -2.70 15.80 -6.64
CA ALA A 76 -2.24 16.67 -5.58
C ALA A 76 -0.85 16.29 -5.02
N ALA A 77 -0.37 15.09 -5.31
CA ALA A 77 0.81 14.55 -4.64
C ALA A 77 2.13 14.91 -5.34
N ARG A 78 3.12 15.22 -4.51
CA ARG A 78 4.48 15.64 -4.91
C ARG A 78 5.47 14.48 -5.03
N TRP A 79 5.06 13.25 -4.71
CA TRP A 79 5.95 12.09 -4.74
C TRP A 79 6.15 11.49 -6.14
N ARG A 80 5.41 11.94 -7.16
CA ARG A 80 5.53 11.43 -8.54
C ARG A 80 6.92 11.54 -9.13
N ASP A 81 7.66 12.58 -8.76
CA ASP A 81 9.01 12.80 -9.27
C ASP A 81 10.05 11.94 -8.53
N MET A 82 9.67 11.34 -7.40
CA MET A 82 10.52 10.53 -6.54
C MET A 82 10.43 9.07 -6.94
N HIS A 83 11.29 8.65 -7.87
CA HIS A 83 11.45 7.27 -8.27
C HIS A 83 12.74 6.68 -7.70
N PRO A 84 12.74 5.41 -7.27
CA PRO A 84 14.00 4.73 -6.95
C PRO A 84 14.91 4.70 -8.18
N PRO A 85 16.24 4.58 -8.00
CA PRO A 85 17.17 4.46 -9.10
C PRO A 85 16.72 3.34 -10.04
N ARG A 86 16.63 3.65 -11.33
CA ARG A 86 16.30 2.64 -12.35
C ARG A 86 17.42 1.60 -12.33
N TRP A 87 17.05 0.33 -12.25
CA TRP A 87 18.02 -0.74 -12.45
C TRP A 87 18.66 -0.58 -13.85
N PRO A 88 19.98 -0.78 -14.00
CA PRO A 88 20.69 -0.59 -15.26
C PRO A 88 20.25 -1.57 -16.36
#